data_AF-A0A3B8WQT0-F1
#
_entry.id   AF-A0A3B8WQT0-F1
#
_cell.length_a   1.000
_cell.length_b   1.000
_cell.length_c   1.000
_cell.angle_alpha   90.00
_cell.angle_beta   90.00
_cell.angle_gamma   90.00
#
_symmetry.space_group_name_H-M   'P 1'
#
loop_
_entity.id
_entity.type
_entity.pdbx_description
1 polymer ?
#
loop_
_entity_poly.entity_id
_entity_poly.type
_entity_poly.pdbx_seq_one_letter_code
_entity_poly.pdbx_strand_id
1 'polypeptide(L)' 'LVACERQIHELKNTLEEMRQNDPLRISYDEAARLVDLGADIDDLMNTCGISRPEAELVSALKRRQAA' A
#
# COMPACT_ATOMS: atom_id res chain seq x y z
N LEU A 1 -36.64 -5.06 -1.86
CA LEU A 1 -35.49 -5.80 -2.45
C LEU A 1 -34.56 -4.86 -3.21
N VAL A 2 -35.04 -4.16 -4.26
CA VAL A 2 -34.22 -3.22 -5.06
C VAL A 2 -33.51 -2.12 -4.24
N ALA A 3 -34.18 -1.53 -3.24
CA ALA A 3 -33.56 -0.53 -2.37
C ALA A 3 -32.41 -1.10 -1.51
N CYS A 4 -32.53 -2.35 -1.08
CA CYS A 4 -31.50 -3.02 -0.28
C CYS A 4 -30.28 -3.37 -1.14
N GLU A 5 -30.49 -3.85 -2.37
CA GLU A 5 -29.39 -4.06 -3.33
C GLU A 5 -28.63 -2.78 -3.66
N ARG A 6 -29.34 -1.66 -3.77
CA ARG A 6 -28.72 -0.35 -4.05
C ARG A 6 -27.84 0.10 -2.89
N GLN A 7 -28.32 -0.04 -1.65
CA GLN A 7 -27.52 0.25 -0.45
C GLN A 7 -26.29 -0.66 -0.33
N ILE A 8 -26.41 -1.94 -0.69
CA ILE A 8 -25.27 -2.87 -0.69
C ILE A 8 -24.23 -2.43 -1.73
N HIS A 9 -24.66 -1.98 -2.91
CA HIS A 9 -23.75 -1.47 -3.94
C HIS A 9 -23.02 -0.20 -3.48
N GLU A 10 -23.76 0.76 -2.90
CA GLU A 10 -23.16 1.99 -2.38
C GLU A 10 -22.14 1.71 -1.28
N LEU A 11 -22.46 0.83 -0.32
CA LEU A 11 -21.54 0.43 0.74
C LEU A 11 -20.29 -0.28 0.19
N LYS A 12 -20.43 -1.14 -0.82
CA LYS A 12 -19.28 -1.78 -1.46
C LYS A 12 -18.36 -0.75 -2.10
N ASN A 13 -18.91 0.22 -2.82
CA ASN A 13 -18.13 1.27 -3.45
C ASN A 13 -17.38 2.11 -2.41
N THR A 14 -18.05 2.53 -1.32
CA THR A 14 -17.38 3.25 -0.22
C THR A 14 -16.27 2.42 0.41
N LEU A 15 -16.49 1.12 0.63
CA LEU A 15 -15.45 0.24 1.16
C LEU A 15 -14.27 0.11 0.20
N GLU A 16 -14.50 -0.01 -1.10
CA GLU A 16 -13.41 -0.06 -2.09
C GLU A 16 -12.62 1.25 -2.14
N GLU A 17 -13.30 2.41 -2.08
CA GLU A 17 -12.66 3.72 -2.00
C GLU A 17 -11.82 3.86 -0.74
N MET A 18 -12.36 3.47 0.42
CA MET A 18 -11.62 3.48 1.69
C MET A 18 -10.40 2.56 1.63
N ARG A 19 -10.54 1.38 1.00
CA ARG A 19 -9.45 0.41 0.88
C ARG A 19 -8.37 0.84 -0.11
N GLN A 20 -8.72 1.62 -1.14
CA GLN A 20 -7.76 2.23 -2.06
C GLN A 20 -7.04 3.41 -1.41
N ASN A 21 -7.73 4.20 -0.60
CA ASN A 21 -7.19 5.38 0.06
C ASN A 21 -6.59 5.10 1.45
N ASP A 22 -6.37 3.82 1.80
CA ASP A 22 -5.75 3.45 3.07
C ASP A 22 -4.32 4.03 3.13
N PRO A 23 -4.02 4.97 4.05
CA PRO A 23 -2.73 5.67 4.06
C PRO A 23 -1.53 4.73 4.23
N LEU A 24 -1.69 3.63 4.98
CA LEU A 24 -0.63 2.65 5.16
C LEU A 24 -0.34 1.91 3.87
N ARG A 25 -1.39 1.57 3.11
CA ARG A 25 -1.25 0.92 1.80
C ARG A 25 -0.55 1.82 0.78
N ILE A 26 -0.86 3.12 0.77
CA ILE A 26 -0.19 4.12 -0.07
C ILE A 26 1.31 4.20 0.27
N SER A 27 1.66 4.26 1.56
CA SER A 27 3.06 4.25 2.01
C SER A 27 3.83 3.01 1.55
N TYR A 28 3.22 1.81 1.60
CA TYR A 28 3.87 0.59 1.13
C TYR A 28 3.97 0.50 -0.41
N ASP A 29 2.96 0.96 -1.14
CA ASP A 29 2.99 0.99 -2.61
C ASP A 29 4.04 1.99 -3.14
N GLU A 30 4.24 3.11 -2.43
CA GLU A 30 5.31 4.06 -2.71
C GLU A 30 6.69 3.48 -2.37
N ALA A 31 6.83 2.86 -1.20
CA ALA A 31 8.06 2.17 -0.78
C ALA A 31 8.46 1.08 -1.77
N ALA A 32 7.48 0.30 -2.25
CA ALA A 32 7.64 -0.70 -3.29
C ALA A 32 8.28 -0.13 -4.56
N ARG A 33 7.77 0.99 -5.07
CA ARG A 33 8.34 1.63 -6.28
C ARG A 33 9.73 2.17 -6.04
N LEU A 34 10.01 2.72 -4.85
CA LEU A 34 11.34 3.22 -4.51
C LEU A 34 12.36 2.09 -4.46
N VAL A 35 12.00 0.91 -3.93
CA VAL A 35 12.88 -0.28 -3.98
C VAL A 35 13.16 -0.69 -5.42
N ASP A 36 12.15 -0.69 -6.29
CA ASP A 36 12.33 -1.02 -7.72
C ASP A 36 13.27 -0.02 -8.42
N LEU A 37 13.29 1.23 -7.95
CA LEU A 37 14.21 2.29 -8.40
C LEU A 37 15.62 2.20 -7.77
N GLY A 38 15.83 1.29 -6.82
CA GLY A 38 17.12 1.08 -6.15
C GLY A 38 17.35 1.98 -4.92
N ALA A 39 16.30 2.51 -4.31
CA ALA A 39 16.40 3.30 -3.08
C ALA A 39 16.93 2.47 -1.89
N ASP A 40 17.72 3.11 -1.03
CA ASP A 40 18.23 2.48 0.20
C ASP A 40 17.22 2.57 1.35
N ILE A 41 17.47 1.83 2.44
CA ILE A 41 16.58 1.75 3.60
C ILE A 41 16.34 3.11 4.24
N ASP A 42 17.35 3.99 4.28
CA ASP A 42 17.18 5.34 4.83
C ASP A 42 16.28 6.21 3.94
N ASP A 43 16.30 6.05 2.61
CA ASP A 43 15.42 6.77 1.69
C ASP A 43 13.96 6.34 1.86
N LEU A 44 13.74 5.04 2.06
CA LEU A 44 12.42 4.45 2.33
C LEU A 44 11.80 5.00 3.62
N MET A 45 12.59 5.08 4.69
CA MET A 45 12.13 5.65 5.96
C MET A 45 11.80 7.14 5.83
N ASN A 46 12.65 7.91 5.16
CA ASN A 46 12.47 9.36 5.01
C ASN A 46 11.30 9.71 4.07
N THR A 47 11.12 8.95 2.99
CA THR A 47 10.12 9.27 1.95
C THR A 47 8.76 8.67 2.28
N CYS A 48 8.71 7.41 2.72
CA CYS A 48 7.45 6.69 2.94
C CYS A 48 6.97 6.76 4.40
N GLY A 49 7.78 7.31 5.32
CA GLY A 49 7.43 7.46 6.72
C GLY A 49 7.28 6.14 7.48
N ILE A 50 7.86 5.05 6.95
CA ILE A 50 7.82 3.72 7.53
C ILE A 50 9.00 3.48 8.48
N SER A 51 8.85 2.56 9.42
CA SER A 51 9.93 2.21 10.34
C SER A 51 11.04 1.38 9.66
N ARG A 52 12.24 1.33 10.26
CA ARG A 52 13.36 0.53 9.73
C ARG A 52 13.00 -0.95 9.48
N PRO A 53 12.33 -1.66 10.42
CA PRO A 53 11.91 -3.04 10.17
C PRO A 53 10.95 -3.17 8.98
N GLU A 54 10.08 -2.18 8.76
CA GLU A 54 9.16 -2.17 7.63
C GLU A 54 9.88 -1.93 6.30
N ALA A 55 10.85 -1.00 6.26
CA ALA A 55 11.66 -0.75 5.08
C ALA A 55 12.50 -2.00 4.70
N GLU A 56 13.08 -2.69 5.67
CA GLU A 56 13.77 -3.98 5.48
C GLU A 56 12.83 -5.04 4.90
N LEU A 57 11.62 -5.16 5.47
CA LEU A 57 10.60 -6.11 5.00
C LEU A 57 10.20 -5.85 3.54
N VAL A 58 9.86 -4.60 3.20
CA VAL A 58 9.43 -4.24 1.84
C VAL A 58 10.55 -4.51 0.84
N SER A 59 11.79 -4.14 1.18
CA SER A 59 12.95 -4.37 0.32
C SER A 59 13.21 -5.87 0.11
N ALA A 60 13.08 -6.69 1.14
CA ALA A 60 13.24 -8.14 1.05
C ALA A 60 12.10 -8.80 0.24
N LEU A 61 10.85 -8.39 0.45
CA LEU A 61 9.69 -8.90 -0.27
C LEU A 61 9.76 -8.59 -1.77
N LYS A 62 10.18 -7.37 -2.13
CA LYS A 62 10.33 -6.97 -3.54
C LYS A 62 11.47 -7.68 -4.24
N ARG A 63 12.64 -7.78 -3.59
CA ARG A 63 13.75 -8.59 -4.13
C ARG A 63 13.37 -10.05 -4.34
N ARG A 64 12.51 -10.61 -3.48
CA ARG A 64 12.00 -11.98 -3.63
C ARG A 64 10.96 -12.12 -4.75
N GLN A 65 10.18 -11.08 -5.04
CA GLN A 65 9.18 -11.09 -6.13
C GLN A 65 9.82 -10.86 -7.52
N ALA A 66 10.97 -10.20 -7.58
CA ALA A 66 11.71 -9.92 -8.82
C ALA A 66 12.61 -11.07 -9.29
N ALA A 67 12.74 -12.16 -8.50
CA ALA A 67 13.53 -13.35 -8.79
C ALA A 67 12.62 -14.53 -9.17
#